data_AF-A0A7L6BG65-F1
#
_entry.id   AF-A0A7L6BG65-F1
#
_cell.length_a   1.000
_cell.length_b   1.000
_cell.length_c   1.000
_cell.angle_alpha   90.00
_cell.angle_beta   90.00
_cell.angle_gamma   90.00
#
_symmetry.space_group_name_H-M   'P 1'
#
loop_
_entity.id
_entity.type
_entity.pdbx_description
1 polymer ?
#
loop_
_entity_poly.entity_id
_entity_poly.type
_entity_poly.pdbx_seq_one_letter_code
_entity_poly.pdbx_strand_id
1 'polypeptide(L)' 'MMKKFPPIEKILEAYTAIADGHVKLENDQALVTSSNEAKTYTVTLSRQYLYFK' A
#
# COMPACT_ATOMS: atom_id res chain seq x y z
N MET A 1 -7.76 -22.24 -7.85
CA MET A 1 -6.47 -21.62 -8.19
C MET A 1 -5.83 -21.12 -6.91
N MET A 2 -4.57 -21.46 -6.63
CA MET A 2 -3.88 -21.03 -5.40
C MET A 2 -3.64 -19.52 -5.45
N LYS A 3 -4.15 -18.82 -4.44
CA LYS A 3 -3.92 -17.39 -4.23
C LYS A 3 -2.47 -17.21 -3.78
N LYS A 4 -1.66 -16.53 -4.60
CA LYS A 4 -0.26 -16.27 -4.28
C LYS A 4 -0.21 -15.09 -3.32
N PHE A 5 0.33 -15.31 -2.13
CA PHE A 5 0.63 -14.21 -1.21
C PHE A 5 1.79 -13.38 -1.79
N PRO A 6 1.82 -12.07 -1.52
CA PRO A 6 3.00 -11.28 -1.81
C PRO A 6 4.21 -11.89 -1.09
N PRO A 7 5.42 -11.80 -1.67
CA PRO A 7 6.63 -12.26 -1.01
C PRO A 7 6.79 -11.58 0.36
N ILE A 8 7.39 -12.27 1.33
CA ILE A 8 7.46 -11.78 2.72
C ILE A 8 8.22 -10.44 2.83
N GLU A 9 9.19 -10.19 1.95
CA GLU A 9 9.93 -8.93 1.85
C GLU A 9 9.03 -7.72 1.57
N LYS A 10 7.90 -7.90 0.87
CA LYS A 10 6.97 -6.83 0.54
C LYS A 10 6.16 -6.33 1.74
N ILE A 11 6.10 -7.12 2.82
CA ILE A 11 5.51 -6.68 4.07
C ILE A 11 6.38 -5.57 4.70
N LEU A 12 7.70 -5.75 4.69
CA LEU A 12 8.63 -4.76 5.26
C LEU A 12 8.64 -3.47 4.46
N GLU A 13 8.66 -3.55 3.12
CA GLU A 13 8.53 -2.35 2.26
C GLU A 13 7.27 -1.53 2.59
N ALA A 14 6.13 -2.20 2.81
CA ALA A 14 4.88 -1.52 3.15
C ALA A 14 4.97 -0.80 4.52
N TYR A 15 5.59 -1.42 5.53
CA TYR A 15 5.78 -0.78 6.83
C TYR A 15 6.74 0.41 6.75
N THR A 16 7.85 0.27 6.02
CA THR A 16 8.77 1.38 5.79
C THR A 16 8.09 2.53 5.07
N ALA A 17 7.28 2.27 4.04
CA ALA A 17 6.55 3.32 3.34
C ALA A 17 5.54 4.07 4.23
N ILE A 18 4.97 3.41 5.24
CA ILE A 18 4.13 4.08 6.25
C ILE A 18 5.00 4.90 7.21
N ALA A 19 6.11 4.34 7.70
CA ALA A 19 7.02 5.02 8.62
C ALA A 19 7.65 6.27 8.01
N ASP A 20 8.00 6.20 6.72
CA ASP A 20 8.57 7.32 5.95
C ASP A 20 7.52 8.35 5.50
N GLY A 21 6.23 8.12 5.82
CA GLY A 21 5.15 9.06 5.51
C GLY A 21 4.69 9.06 4.05
N HIS A 22 5.21 8.15 3.22
CA HIS A 22 4.74 7.95 1.86
C HIS A 22 3.32 7.38 1.83
N VAL A 23 2.92 6.64 2.86
CA VAL A 23 1.55 6.12 3.02
C VAL A 23 0.95 6.66 4.31
N LYS A 24 -0.18 7.37 4.19
CA LYS A 24 -1.02 7.76 5.33
C LYS A 24 -2.30 6.94 5.32
N LEU A 25 -2.52 6.20 6.40
CA LEU A 25 -3.73 5.39 6.58
C LEU A 25 -4.81 6.24 7.25
N GLU A 26 -5.98 6.25 6.62
CA GLU A 26 -7.22 6.83 7.11
C GLU A 26 -8.25 5.70 7.20
N ASN A 27 -9.36 5.90 7.92
CA ASN A 27 -10.33 4.85 8.27
C ASN A 27 -10.53 3.74 7.20
N ASP A 28 -11.05 4.10 6.03
CA ASP A 28 -11.32 3.17 4.93
C ASP A 28 -10.46 3.47 3.69
N GLN A 29 -9.40 4.27 3.84
CA GLN A 29 -8.64 4.81 2.73
C GLN A 29 -7.15 4.95 3.05
N ALA A 30 -6.31 5.02 2.03
CA ALA A 30 -4.91 5.37 2.17
C ALA A 30 -4.53 6.47 1.18
N LEU A 31 -3.81 7.49 1.65
CA LEU A 31 -3.13 8.45 0.78
C LEU A 31 -1.72 7.92 0.53
N VAL A 32 -1.40 7.67 -0.74
CA VAL A 32 -0.12 7.11 -1.17
C VAL A 32 0.60 8.12 -2.05
N THR A 33 1.75 8.59 -1.59
CA THR A 33 2.65 9.48 -2.32
C THR A 33 3.70 8.66 -3.05
N SER A 34 3.89 8.93 -4.34
CA SER A 34 4.87 8.23 -5.16
C SER A 34 6.29 8.38 -4.60
N SER A 35 7.17 7.42 -4.86
CA SER A 35 8.54 7.43 -4.34
C SER A 35 9.37 8.63 -4.78
N ASN A 36 8.97 9.32 -5.85
CA ASN A 36 9.56 10.56 -6.34
C ASN A 36 8.79 11.82 -5.92
N GLU A 37 7.83 11.68 -5.01
CA GLU A 37 7.00 12.75 -4.43
C GLU A 37 6.18 13.58 -5.43
N ALA A 38 6.17 13.18 -6.70
CA ALA A 38 5.53 13.94 -7.76
C ALA A 38 4.00 13.87 -7.74
N LYS A 39 3.43 12.81 -7.15
CA LYS A 39 1.98 12.55 -7.17
C LYS A 39 1.51 11.86 -5.90
N THR A 40 0.28 12.20 -5.48
CA THR A 40 -0.42 11.52 -4.39
C THR A 40 -1.74 10.93 -4.89
N TYR A 41 -2.02 9.70 -4.48
CA TYR A 41 -3.19 8.93 -4.86
C TYR A 41 -4.02 8.56 -3.64
N THR A 42 -5.34 8.59 -3.77
CA THR A 42 -6.25 8.05 -2.76
C THR A 42 -6.64 6.63 -3.14
N VAL A 43 -6.34 5.69 -2.26
CA VAL A 43 -6.71 4.28 -2.40
C VAL A 43 -7.85 4.01 -1.43
N THR A 44 -9.01 3.61 -1.93
CA THR A 44 -10.14 3.18 -1.11
C THR A 44 -10.04 1.68 -0.83
N LEU A 45 -10.17 1.30 0.43
CA LEU A 45 -10.13 -0.09 0.86
C LEU A 45 -11.50 -0.74 0.60
N SER A 46 -11.77 -1.10 -0.65
CA SER A 46 -12.85 -2.06 -0.92
C SER A 46 -12.42 -3.44 -0.39
N ARG A 47 -13.36 -4.24 0.16
CA ARG A 47 -13.09 -5.62 0.66
C ARG A 47 -12.78 -6.60 -0.48
N GLN A 48 -11.87 -6.22 -1.35
CA GLN A 48 -11.30 -7.03 -2.39
C GLN A 48 -9.81 -7.05 -2.11
N TYR A 49 -9.40 -8.10 -1.39
CA TYR A 49 -8.02 -8.46 -1.07
C TYR A 49 -7.02 -7.71 -1.98
N LEU A 50 -6.24 -6.78 -1.41
CA LEU A 50 -5.21 -6.07 -2.17
C LEU A 50 -4.17 -7.08 -2.63
N TYR A 51 -4.16 -7.41 -3.92
CA TYR A 51 -3.10 -8.16 -4.57
C TYR A 51 -2.25 -7.17 -5.35
N PHE A 52 -1.00 -7.00 -4.92
CA PHE A 52 0.02 -6.26 -5.67
C PHE A 52 0.52 -7.16 -6.81
N LYS A 53 0.34 -6.71 -8.06
CA LYS A 53 0.74 -7.43 -9.29
C LYS A 53 2.22 -7.21 -9.59
#